data_AF-A0A4Z0QYT6-F1
#
_entry.id   AF-A0A4Z0QYT6-F1
#
_cell.length_a   1.000
_cell.length_b   1.000
_cell.length_c   1.000
_cell.angle_alpha   90.00
_cell.angle_beta   90.00
_cell.angle_gamma   90.00
#
_symmetry.space_group_name_H-M   'P 1'
#
loop_
_entity.id
_entity.type
_entity.pdbx_description
1 polymer ?
#
loop_
_entity_poly.entity_id
_entity_poly.type
_entity_poly.pdbx_seq_one_letter_code
_entity_poly.pdbx_strand_id
1 'polypeptide(L)'
;MVLDLETKAQIITILGEEMFDVCLEKPDKAAAFSWLLSLSIAEFDKENGLDSVISNKLLESKEELGEELCIWYSKNRKGLVDILTILSSYNQTYENAKQTKEKYKRLFEALDSNNYDARIIPLTLASRPGDGTNRLWELFERTKIVYVRDLGRLLTMTLDETDSIELFKLLQWLSEDKLATLINELHSLFKRTRDKDIIRKRARGATLEETSTHYGLTHEGVRMIGKKFQTRFDRYISRIMPHYILYAFSKNTCYLSIEDINERLSDLSDIFTYCLKLNNCSAAHWSDQLNGFIIGDGKWYEQLIDYKKGLPEILDCESLDDLITDMIDNLALPIVFDDAQRLVLADYHLSGKVFLKKKINLSRMYYAVLEKYYPDGIKLYDNYEAIRFRNYVRGLFGDVYLPKNNRAIDVRLTDLTILCDRGKRILPSGIKISIELLRKIHDAIIEFDRNEIMFIELFERFKVELLANSNITNKYFLQGVLKQNYSNEFNFTRYTCKK
;
A
#
# COMPACT_ATOMS: atom_id res chain seq x y z
N MET A 1 51.84 33.44 50.97
CA MET A 1 50.81 33.04 50.00
C MET A 1 50.24 31.73 50.50
N VAL A 2 48.98 31.69 50.95
CA VAL A 2 48.39 30.48 51.53
C VAL A 2 47.96 29.60 50.38
N LEU A 3 48.72 28.53 50.12
CA LEU A 3 48.33 27.46 49.20
C LEU A 3 47.07 26.79 49.72
N ASP A 4 46.11 26.51 48.84
CA ASP A 4 44.90 25.81 49.24
C ASP A 4 45.24 24.38 49.72
N LEU A 5 44.39 23.85 50.59
CA LEU A 5 44.61 22.59 51.31
C LEU A 5 44.67 21.37 50.38
N GLU A 6 44.03 21.42 49.22
CA GLU A 6 43.99 20.35 48.24
C GLU A 6 45.29 20.31 47.43
N THR A 7 45.78 21.49 47.02
CA THR A 7 47.08 21.63 46.36
C THR A 7 48.24 21.26 47.30
N LYS A 8 48.15 21.64 48.59
CA LYS A 8 49.13 21.26 49.63
C LYS A 8 49.14 19.74 49.85
N ALA A 9 47.98 19.10 49.95
CA ALA A 9 47.87 17.65 50.14
C ALA A 9 48.43 16.87 48.96
N GLN A 10 48.19 17.32 47.72
CA GLN A 10 48.72 16.66 46.53
C GLN A 10 50.24 16.74 46.44
N ILE A 11 50.85 17.88 46.78
CA ILE A 11 52.31 18.04 46.73
C ILE A 11 52.98 17.23 47.85
N ILE A 12 52.42 17.22 49.07
CA ILE A 12 52.90 16.40 50.20
C ILE A 12 52.84 14.90 49.87
N THR A 13 51.78 14.45 49.20
CA THR A 13 51.63 13.04 48.78
C THR A 13 52.69 12.62 47.77
N ILE A 14 53.22 13.57 47.00
CA ILE A 14 54.19 13.32 45.92
C ILE A 14 55.64 13.39 46.42
N LEU A 15 55.95 14.28 47.37
CA LEU A 15 57.32 14.52 47.83
C LEU A 15 57.64 13.87 49.19
N GLY A 16 56.61 13.52 49.97
CA GLY A 16 56.75 13.21 51.41
C GLY A 16 56.81 14.48 52.25
N GLU A 17 56.26 14.44 53.47
CA GLU A 17 56.16 15.64 54.35
C GLU A 17 57.52 16.28 54.66
N GLU A 18 58.55 15.48 54.94
CA GLU A 18 59.88 16.00 55.29
C GLU A 18 60.56 16.78 54.14
N MET A 19 60.35 16.36 52.89
CA MET A 19 60.95 17.00 51.71
C MET A 19 60.18 18.24 51.26
N PHE A 20 58.87 18.27 51.49
CA PHE A 20 58.02 19.44 51.23
C PHE A 20 58.43 20.62 52.12
N ASP A 21 58.68 20.36 53.40
CA ASP A 21 59.08 21.40 54.35
C ASP A 21 60.49 21.95 54.07
N VAL A 22 61.44 21.10 53.65
CA VAL A 22 62.79 21.53 53.23
C VAL A 22 62.77 22.44 52.00
N CYS A 23 61.86 22.19 51.04
CA CYS A 23 61.72 23.02 49.84
C CYS A 23 61.08 24.38 50.12
N LEU A 24 60.20 24.46 51.12
CA LEU A 24 59.60 25.72 51.58
C LEU A 24 60.59 26.60 52.35
N GLU A 25 61.48 26.00 53.14
CA GLU A 25 62.44 26.75 53.96
C GLU A 25 63.66 27.26 53.19
N LYS A 26 64.07 26.59 52.09
CA LYS A 26 65.29 26.93 51.32
C LYS A 26 65.06 26.85 49.80
N PRO A 27 64.37 27.83 49.19
CA PRO A 27 63.99 27.80 47.78
C PRO A 27 65.19 27.69 46.81
N ASP A 28 66.34 28.26 47.17
CA ASP A 28 67.57 28.21 46.36
C ASP A 28 68.15 26.78 46.28
N LYS A 29 67.88 25.94 47.29
CA LYS A 29 68.26 24.52 47.31
C LYS A 29 67.25 23.62 46.59
N ALA A 30 65.99 24.04 46.51
CA ALA A 30 64.97 23.34 45.71
C ALA A 30 65.28 23.43 44.21
N ALA A 31 65.80 24.58 43.74
CA ALA A 31 66.33 24.72 42.39
C ALA A 31 67.56 23.81 42.12
N ALA A 32 68.43 23.65 43.11
CA ALA A 32 69.55 22.70 43.04
C ALA A 32 69.08 21.23 43.01
N PHE A 33 67.96 20.89 43.67
CA PHE A 33 67.33 19.56 43.66
C PHE A 33 66.70 19.21 42.30
N SER A 34 66.13 20.20 41.60
CA SER A 34 65.65 20.06 40.21
C SER A 34 66.82 19.87 39.22
N TRP A 35 67.97 20.51 39.49
CA TRP A 35 69.23 20.26 38.77
C TRP A 35 69.85 18.90 39.08
N LEU A 36 69.69 18.38 40.30
CA LEU A 36 70.15 17.04 40.73
C LEU A 36 69.35 15.90 40.08
N LEU A 37 68.11 16.15 39.66
CA LEU A 37 67.29 15.22 38.86
C LEU A 37 67.56 15.31 37.35
N SER A 38 68.35 16.29 36.89
CA SER A 38 68.72 16.48 35.48
C SER A 38 70.21 16.19 35.18
N LEU A 39 70.98 15.75 36.17
CA LEU A 39 72.37 15.27 36.06
C LEU A 39 72.50 14.04 36.99
N SER A 40 72.64 12.78 36.57
CA SER A 40 72.90 12.17 35.28
C SER A 40 71.91 11.02 35.03
N ILE A 41 71.24 11.03 33.88
CA ILE A 41 70.37 9.90 33.46
C ILE A 41 71.16 8.58 33.45
N ALA A 42 72.47 8.65 33.24
CA ALA A 42 73.39 7.51 33.32
C ALA A 42 73.52 6.87 34.72
N GLU A 43 73.39 7.64 35.82
CA GLU A 43 73.38 7.08 37.18
C GLU A 43 72.01 6.55 37.57
N PHE A 44 70.92 7.21 37.15
CA PHE A 44 69.55 6.72 37.36
C PHE A 44 69.28 5.39 36.62
N ASP A 45 69.75 5.29 35.36
CA ASP A 45 69.71 4.07 34.54
C ASP A 45 70.51 2.92 35.19
N LYS A 46 71.65 3.25 35.80
CA LYS A 46 72.53 2.30 36.49
C LYS A 46 71.98 1.80 37.83
N GLU A 47 71.30 2.65 38.61
CA GLU A 47 70.70 2.27 39.90
C GLU A 47 69.39 1.51 39.75
N ASN A 48 68.63 1.76 38.67
CA ASN A 48 67.32 1.13 38.45
C ASN A 48 67.32 0.03 37.37
N GLY A 49 68.49 -0.25 36.76
CA GLY A 49 68.64 -1.30 35.74
C GLY A 49 67.88 -1.01 34.45
N LEU A 50 67.74 0.26 34.08
CA LEU A 50 67.05 0.71 32.86
C LEU A 50 68.08 1.03 31.77
N ASP A 51 67.78 0.69 30.51
CA ASP A 51 68.66 1.00 29.37
C ASP A 51 68.40 2.44 28.86
N SER A 52 69.49 3.14 28.51
CA SER A 52 69.54 4.47 27.87
C SER A 52 68.55 4.67 26.70
N VAL A 53 68.14 3.59 26.03
CA VAL A 53 67.12 3.59 24.98
C VAL A 53 65.73 3.99 25.50
N ILE A 54 65.39 3.61 26.73
CA ILE A 54 64.10 3.95 27.37
C ILE A 54 64.08 5.43 27.75
N SER A 55 65.21 5.94 28.25
CA SER A 55 65.38 7.33 28.66
C SER A 55 65.31 8.30 27.48
N ASN A 56 65.87 7.92 26.32
CA ASN A 56 65.72 8.70 25.09
C ASN A 56 64.27 8.71 24.55
N LYS A 57 63.56 7.57 24.63
CA LYS A 57 62.14 7.51 24.24
C LYS A 57 61.23 8.35 25.14
N LEU A 58 61.57 8.49 26.42
CA LEU A 58 60.84 9.36 27.35
C LEU A 58 61.03 10.85 27.02
N LEU A 59 62.21 11.24 26.55
CA LEU A 59 62.48 12.59 26.05
C LEU A 59 61.73 12.88 24.74
N GLU A 60 61.74 11.95 23.78
CA GLU A 60 60.95 12.06 22.55
C GLU A 60 59.44 12.16 22.85
N SER A 61 58.95 11.32 23.77
CA SER A 61 57.54 11.34 24.20
C SER A 61 57.16 12.66 24.89
N LYS A 62 58.11 13.28 25.61
CA LYS A 62 57.92 14.59 26.28
C LYS A 62 57.80 15.73 25.27
N GLU A 63 58.57 15.68 24.19
CA GLU A 63 58.49 16.67 23.10
C GLU A 63 57.19 16.55 22.30
N GLU A 64 56.68 15.33 22.09
CA GLU A 64 55.45 15.10 21.32
C GLU A 64 54.16 15.31 22.13
N LEU A 65 54.14 14.93 23.40
CA LEU A 65 52.92 14.90 24.23
C LEU A 65 52.81 16.06 25.24
N GLY A 66 53.92 16.79 25.46
CA GLY A 66 54.00 17.88 26.42
C GLY A 66 54.40 17.43 27.84
N GLU A 67 55.17 18.27 28.53
CA GLU A 67 55.79 17.97 29.82
C GLU A 67 54.77 17.67 30.94
N GLU A 68 53.68 18.42 31.00
CA GLU A 68 52.63 18.23 32.01
C GLU A 68 51.93 16.87 31.85
N LEU A 69 51.71 16.43 30.61
CA LEU A 69 51.06 15.15 30.31
C LEU A 69 51.98 13.98 30.66
N CYS A 70 53.28 14.08 30.39
CA CYS A 70 54.29 13.08 30.79
C CYS A 70 54.46 12.98 32.31
N ILE A 71 54.42 14.11 33.02
CA ILE A 71 54.44 14.12 34.49
C ILE A 71 53.16 13.49 35.06
N TRP A 72 52.00 13.76 34.46
CA TRP A 72 50.75 13.12 34.84
C TRP A 72 50.80 11.61 34.56
N TYR A 73 51.34 11.19 33.40
CA TYR A 73 51.49 9.78 33.02
C TYR A 73 52.39 8.97 33.95
N SER A 74 53.48 9.55 34.45
CA SER A 74 54.38 8.85 35.39
C SER A 74 53.75 8.66 36.77
N LYS A 75 52.83 9.56 37.16
CA LYS A 75 52.16 9.53 38.47
C LYS A 75 50.80 8.83 38.48
N ASN A 76 50.15 8.66 37.32
CA ASN A 76 48.78 8.17 37.20
C ASN A 76 48.65 7.00 36.21
N ARG A 77 49.34 5.90 36.52
CA ARG A 77 49.41 4.68 35.68
C ARG A 77 48.03 4.11 35.33
N LYS A 78 47.04 4.22 36.23
CA LYS A 78 45.67 3.76 35.99
C LYS A 78 44.94 4.65 34.97
N GLY A 79 45.02 5.97 35.13
CA GLY A 79 44.45 6.92 34.17
C GLY A 79 45.06 6.81 32.77
N LEU A 80 46.36 6.49 32.66
CA LEU A 80 47.00 6.16 31.38
C LEU A 80 46.38 4.92 30.73
N VAL A 81 46.23 3.83 31.49
CA VAL A 81 45.62 2.59 30.97
C VAL A 81 44.20 2.86 30.49
N ASP A 82 43.43 3.67 31.22
CA ASP A 82 42.07 4.04 30.85
C ASP A 82 42.03 4.89 29.56
N ILE A 83 42.90 5.91 29.43
CA ILE A 83 43.01 6.72 28.21
C ILE A 83 43.49 5.89 27.01
N LEU A 84 44.50 5.05 27.18
CA LEU A 84 44.98 4.14 26.14
C LEU A 84 43.89 3.16 25.71
N THR A 85 43.08 2.68 26.64
CA THR A 85 41.94 1.81 26.34
C THR A 85 40.89 2.56 25.53
N ILE A 86 40.57 3.81 25.89
CA ILE A 86 39.63 4.66 25.15
C ILE A 86 40.17 4.96 23.74
N LEU A 87 41.42 5.39 23.60
CA LEU A 87 42.03 5.69 22.30
C LEU A 87 42.17 4.44 21.42
N SER A 88 42.54 3.30 22.01
CA SER A 88 42.63 2.02 21.29
C SER A 88 41.26 1.55 20.81
N SER A 89 40.23 1.69 21.65
CA SER A 89 38.85 1.37 21.25
C SER A 89 38.33 2.30 20.15
N TYR A 90 38.65 3.59 20.20
CA TYR A 90 38.31 4.55 19.14
C TYR A 90 39.02 4.21 17.82
N ASN A 91 40.33 3.95 17.86
CA ASN A 91 41.11 3.59 16.68
C ASN A 91 40.63 2.26 16.07
N GLN A 92 40.34 1.26 16.91
CA GLN A 92 39.75 0.00 16.46
C GLN A 92 38.38 0.22 15.80
N THR A 93 37.54 1.10 16.36
CA THR A 93 36.23 1.44 15.79
C THR A 93 36.39 2.14 14.45
N TYR A 94 37.34 3.07 14.32
CA TYR A 94 37.64 3.76 13.07
C TYR A 94 38.15 2.80 11.97
N GLU A 95 39.11 1.94 12.30
CA GLU A 95 39.64 0.95 11.35
C GLU A 95 38.58 -0.10 10.96
N ASN A 96 37.76 -0.55 11.90
CA ASN A 96 36.62 -1.44 11.60
C ASN A 96 35.62 -0.77 10.64
N ALA A 97 35.29 0.52 10.86
CA ALA A 97 34.39 1.27 10.00
C ALA A 97 34.97 1.47 8.59
N LYS A 98 36.27 1.75 8.49
CA LYS A 98 37.01 1.88 7.23
C LYS A 98 37.01 0.56 6.45
N GLN A 99 37.36 -0.55 7.10
CA GLN A 99 37.33 -1.88 6.48
C GLN A 99 35.92 -2.27 6.00
N THR A 100 34.90 -1.97 6.80
CA THR A 100 33.50 -2.20 6.46
C THR A 100 33.09 -1.40 5.22
N LYS A 101 33.49 -0.12 5.14
CA LYS A 101 33.23 0.75 3.99
C LYS A 101 33.92 0.28 2.71
N GLU A 102 35.17 -0.18 2.81
CA GLU A 102 35.87 -0.80 1.68
C GLU A 102 35.18 -2.08 1.20
N LYS A 103 34.70 -2.90 2.14
CA LYS A 103 33.95 -4.12 1.82
C LYS A 103 32.65 -3.81 1.07
N TYR A 104 31.91 -2.78 1.47
CA TYR A 104 30.75 -2.30 0.73
C TYR A 104 31.14 -1.87 -0.67
N LYS A 105 32.14 -1.00 -0.79
CA LYS A 105 32.59 -0.49 -2.09
C LYS A 105 32.89 -1.62 -3.08
N ARG A 106 33.60 -2.67 -2.63
CA ARG A 106 33.87 -3.84 -3.47
C ARG A 106 32.61 -4.59 -3.88
N LEU A 107 31.65 -4.76 -2.97
CA LEU A 107 30.37 -5.40 -3.32
C LEU A 107 29.53 -4.57 -4.27
N PHE A 108 29.55 -3.24 -4.13
CA PHE A 108 28.91 -2.31 -5.05
C PHE A 108 29.49 -2.41 -6.45
N GLU A 109 30.83 -2.48 -6.56
CA GLU A 109 31.54 -2.68 -7.82
C GLU A 109 31.29 -4.07 -8.42
N ALA A 110 30.98 -5.07 -7.59
CA ALA A 110 30.69 -6.44 -8.00
C ALA A 110 29.19 -6.70 -8.31
N LEU A 111 28.32 -5.69 -8.23
CA LEU A 111 26.91 -5.85 -8.58
C LEU A 111 26.76 -6.16 -10.07
N ASP A 112 25.93 -7.16 -10.38
CA ASP A 112 25.65 -7.50 -11.77
C ASP A 112 24.85 -6.36 -12.43
N SER A 113 25.35 -5.85 -13.55
CA SER A 113 24.73 -4.73 -14.27
C SER A 113 23.31 -5.04 -14.75
N ASN A 114 22.97 -6.31 -14.98
CA ASN A 114 21.63 -6.71 -15.41
C ASN A 114 20.58 -6.46 -14.31
N ASN A 115 20.99 -6.30 -13.06
CA ASN A 115 20.09 -5.98 -11.95
C ASN A 115 19.81 -4.48 -11.82
N TYR A 116 20.52 -3.59 -12.51
CA TYR A 116 20.52 -2.14 -12.22
C TYR A 116 19.17 -1.46 -12.38
N ASP A 117 18.36 -1.92 -13.34
CA ASP A 117 17.03 -1.39 -13.63
C ASP A 117 15.92 -2.04 -12.80
N ALA A 118 16.27 -3.02 -11.96
CA ALA A 118 15.33 -3.65 -11.06
C ALA A 118 15.02 -2.73 -9.88
N ARG A 119 13.73 -2.70 -9.49
CA ARG A 119 13.30 -2.06 -8.25
C ARG A 119 13.83 -2.83 -7.06
N ILE A 120 14.35 -2.10 -6.07
CA ILE A 120 15.08 -2.71 -4.96
C ILE A 120 14.14 -3.42 -3.96
N ILE A 121 12.96 -2.86 -3.70
CA ILE A 121 12.03 -3.37 -2.69
C ILE A 121 11.53 -4.78 -3.04
N PRO A 122 11.08 -5.09 -4.28
CA PRO A 122 10.72 -6.47 -4.61
C PRO A 122 11.91 -7.44 -4.49
N LEU A 123 13.13 -7.00 -4.81
CA LEU A 123 14.33 -7.84 -4.69
C LEU A 123 14.71 -8.13 -3.24
N THR A 124 14.48 -7.20 -2.30
CA THR A 124 14.72 -7.48 -0.89
C THR A 124 13.76 -8.54 -0.36
N LEU A 125 12.49 -8.47 -0.74
CA LEU A 125 11.48 -9.49 -0.42
C LEU A 125 11.86 -10.86 -1.01
N ALA A 126 12.39 -10.90 -2.23
CA ALA A 126 12.85 -12.15 -2.85
C ALA A 126 14.11 -12.73 -2.16
N SER A 127 15.02 -11.86 -1.71
CA SER A 127 16.29 -12.28 -1.08
C SER A 127 16.12 -12.95 0.30
N ARG A 128 14.95 -12.77 0.94
CA ARG A 128 14.67 -13.26 2.31
C ARG A 128 13.26 -13.81 2.43
N PRO A 129 13.08 -15.13 2.20
CA PRO A 129 11.79 -15.77 2.45
C PRO A 129 11.50 -15.81 3.95
N GLY A 130 10.54 -15.00 4.42
CA GLY A 130 9.93 -15.15 5.75
C GLY A 130 10.48 -14.27 6.88
N ASP A 131 11.45 -13.39 6.63
CA ASP A 131 11.93 -12.43 7.64
C ASP A 131 11.37 -11.04 7.33
N GLY A 132 10.35 -10.64 8.09
CA GLY A 132 9.57 -9.41 7.90
C GLY A 132 10.30 -8.13 8.31
N THR A 133 11.61 -8.01 8.04
CA THR A 133 12.32 -6.77 8.34
C THR A 133 12.00 -5.70 7.30
N ASN A 134 11.00 -4.89 7.64
CA ASN A 134 10.72 -3.56 7.08
C ASN A 134 11.92 -2.59 7.15
N ARG A 135 13.00 -2.94 7.85
CA ARG A 135 14.10 -2.02 8.16
C ARG A 135 14.87 -1.55 6.92
N LEU A 136 15.24 -2.47 6.01
CA LEU A 136 15.84 -2.07 4.73
C LEU A 136 14.84 -1.29 3.86
N TRP A 137 13.56 -1.62 3.93
CA TRP A 137 12.52 -0.86 3.22
C TRP A 137 12.45 0.58 3.74
N GLU A 138 12.34 0.79 5.05
CA GLU A 138 12.37 2.10 5.69
C GLU A 138 13.64 2.90 5.33
N LEU A 139 14.79 2.22 5.29
CA LEU A 139 16.05 2.82 4.84
C LEU A 139 15.94 3.31 3.39
N PHE A 140 15.45 2.47 2.48
CA PHE A 140 15.33 2.83 1.06
C PHE A 140 14.29 3.92 0.81
N GLU A 141 13.18 3.93 1.54
CA GLU A 141 12.19 5.01 1.48
C GLU A 141 12.78 6.34 1.95
N ARG A 142 13.40 6.36 3.14
CA ARG A 142 14.04 7.55 3.69
C ARG A 142 15.13 8.12 2.77
N THR A 143 15.86 7.24 2.09
CA THR A 143 16.97 7.59 1.20
C THR A 143 16.55 7.75 -0.27
N LYS A 144 15.27 7.54 -0.59
CA LYS A 144 14.71 7.60 -1.94
C LYS A 144 15.47 6.72 -2.94
N ILE A 145 15.83 5.51 -2.50
CA ILE A 145 16.45 4.48 -3.33
C ILE A 145 15.34 3.62 -3.90
N VAL A 146 15.18 3.69 -5.22
CA VAL A 146 14.10 2.97 -5.91
C VAL A 146 14.68 1.78 -6.68
N TYR A 147 15.82 1.97 -7.34
CA TYR A 147 16.47 0.97 -8.19
C TYR A 147 17.79 0.49 -7.60
N VAL A 148 18.26 -0.68 -8.04
CA VAL A 148 19.58 -1.22 -7.64
C VAL A 148 20.72 -0.23 -7.95
N ARG A 149 20.67 0.45 -9.10
CA ARG A 149 21.64 1.50 -9.47
C ARG A 149 21.72 2.66 -8.47
N ASP A 150 20.64 2.92 -7.71
CA ASP A 150 20.60 4.01 -6.72
C ASP A 150 21.32 3.63 -5.41
N LEU A 151 21.61 2.34 -5.18
CA LEU A 151 22.21 1.88 -3.93
C LEU A 151 23.60 2.49 -3.66
N GLY A 152 24.31 2.95 -4.70
CA GLY A 152 25.58 3.66 -4.54
C GLY A 152 25.48 4.92 -3.66
N ARG A 153 24.29 5.50 -3.50
CA ARG A 153 24.03 6.63 -2.58
C ARG A 153 24.28 6.27 -1.11
N LEU A 154 24.25 4.98 -0.75
CA LEU A 154 24.50 4.52 0.62
C LEU A 154 25.99 4.59 1.00
N LEU A 155 26.91 4.70 0.03
CA LEU A 155 28.36 4.77 0.29
C LEU A 155 28.77 6.03 1.08
N THR A 156 27.97 7.08 1.03
CA THR A 156 28.23 8.35 1.72
C THR A 156 27.53 8.45 3.08
N MET A 157 26.73 7.45 3.46
CA MET A 157 25.92 7.49 4.68
C MET A 157 26.54 6.68 5.81
N THR A 158 26.25 7.08 7.04
CA THR A 158 26.51 6.27 8.24
C THR A 158 25.32 5.33 8.46
N LEU A 159 25.55 4.04 8.26
CA LEU A 159 24.57 2.99 8.55
C LEU A 159 24.83 2.41 9.94
N ASP A 160 23.77 2.03 10.64
CA ASP A 160 23.93 1.25 11.86
C ASP A 160 24.39 -0.19 11.55
N GLU A 161 24.82 -0.90 12.57
CA GLU A 161 25.40 -2.24 12.43
C GLU A 161 24.40 -3.27 11.87
N THR A 162 23.11 -3.13 12.20
CA THR A 162 22.08 -4.07 11.74
C THR A 162 21.77 -3.84 10.26
N ASP A 163 21.48 -2.59 9.88
CA ASP A 163 21.27 -2.18 8.48
C ASP A 163 22.45 -2.60 7.61
N SER A 164 23.66 -2.44 8.16
CA SER A 164 24.90 -2.85 7.51
C SER A 164 24.92 -4.35 7.22
N ILE A 165 24.73 -5.20 8.22
CA ILE A 165 24.70 -6.67 8.03
C ILE A 165 23.62 -7.06 7.00
N GLU A 166 22.47 -6.41 7.07
CA GLU A 166 21.35 -6.73 6.19
C GLU A 166 21.62 -6.37 4.73
N LEU A 167 22.14 -5.16 4.51
CA LEU A 167 22.55 -4.67 3.20
C LEU A 167 23.68 -5.53 2.61
N PHE A 168 24.63 -5.98 3.45
CA PHE A 168 25.72 -6.84 3.00
C PHE A 168 25.20 -8.14 2.36
N LYS A 169 24.25 -8.81 3.02
CA LYS A 169 23.63 -10.04 2.48
C LYS A 169 22.90 -9.78 1.17
N LEU A 170 22.19 -8.65 1.07
CA LEU A 170 21.49 -8.27 -0.15
C LEU A 170 22.45 -7.98 -1.30
N LEU A 171 23.50 -7.20 -1.07
CA LEU A 171 24.49 -6.85 -2.10
C LEU A 171 25.23 -8.10 -2.59
N GLN A 172 25.61 -9.00 -1.69
CA GLN A 172 26.20 -10.28 -2.07
C GLN A 172 25.23 -11.13 -2.89
N TRP A 173 23.94 -11.13 -2.56
CA TRP A 173 22.95 -11.79 -3.40
C TRP A 173 22.89 -11.12 -4.79
N LEU A 174 22.80 -9.80 -4.87
CA LEU A 174 22.71 -9.03 -6.13
C LEU A 174 23.96 -9.06 -7.03
N SER A 175 25.05 -9.70 -6.61
CA SER A 175 26.23 -9.89 -7.45
C SER A 175 26.04 -10.91 -8.58
N GLU A 176 24.91 -11.62 -8.60
CA GLU A 176 24.54 -12.55 -9.67
C GLU A 176 23.38 -11.98 -10.48
N ASP A 177 23.34 -12.25 -11.79
CA ASP A 177 22.18 -11.96 -12.64
C ASP A 177 20.94 -12.72 -12.15
N LYS A 178 19.97 -11.99 -11.60
CA LYS A 178 18.77 -12.60 -11.01
C LYS A 178 17.75 -13.06 -12.01
N LEU A 179 17.68 -12.45 -13.18
CA LEU A 179 16.80 -12.94 -14.24
C LEU A 179 17.36 -14.22 -14.84
N ALA A 180 18.65 -14.27 -15.16
CA ALA A 180 19.29 -15.47 -15.69
C ALA A 180 19.20 -16.63 -14.68
N THR A 181 19.47 -16.36 -13.40
CA THR A 181 19.37 -17.38 -12.33
C THR A 181 17.96 -17.95 -12.23
N LEU A 182 16.94 -17.08 -12.22
CA LEU A 182 15.53 -17.46 -12.20
C LEU A 182 15.16 -18.34 -13.40
N ILE A 183 15.53 -17.92 -14.62
CA ILE A 183 15.21 -18.63 -15.87
C ILE A 183 15.88 -20.00 -15.87
N ASN A 184 17.15 -20.10 -15.49
CA ASN A 184 17.89 -21.36 -15.41
C ASN A 184 17.26 -22.33 -14.40
N GLU A 185 16.86 -21.83 -13.22
CA GLU A 185 16.17 -22.63 -12.21
C GLU A 185 14.80 -23.11 -12.70
N LEU A 186 14.03 -22.28 -13.41
CA LEU A 186 12.77 -22.68 -14.02
C LEU A 186 12.95 -23.77 -15.09
N HIS A 187 13.97 -23.65 -15.94
CA HIS A 187 14.33 -24.69 -16.90
C HIS A 187 14.71 -26.02 -16.22
N SER A 188 15.41 -25.96 -15.09
CA SER A 188 15.84 -27.14 -14.34
C SER A 188 14.68 -27.97 -13.77
N LEU A 189 13.47 -27.39 -13.66
CA LEU A 189 12.28 -28.11 -13.18
C LEU A 189 11.80 -29.18 -14.16
N PHE A 190 12.16 -29.07 -15.44
CA PHE A 190 11.79 -30.04 -16.47
C PHE A 190 12.80 -31.19 -16.52
N LYS A 191 12.36 -32.39 -16.14
CA LYS A 191 13.21 -33.60 -16.21
C LYS A 191 13.24 -34.24 -17.59
N ARG A 192 12.19 -34.01 -18.39
CA ARG A 192 11.98 -34.65 -19.70
C ARG A 192 11.32 -33.64 -20.63
N THR A 193 11.74 -33.60 -21.89
CA THR A 193 11.16 -32.72 -22.92
C THR A 193 9.66 -32.98 -23.10
N ARG A 194 9.25 -34.26 -23.14
CA ARG A 194 7.84 -34.65 -23.23
C ARG A 194 6.98 -34.07 -22.10
N ASP A 195 7.50 -34.02 -20.88
CA ASP A 195 6.76 -33.47 -19.73
C ASP A 195 6.55 -31.96 -19.93
N LYS A 196 7.58 -31.24 -20.41
CA LYS A 196 7.49 -29.81 -20.77
C LYS A 196 6.39 -29.58 -21.81
N ASP A 197 6.35 -30.39 -22.87
CA ASP A 197 5.37 -30.23 -23.96
C ASP A 197 3.93 -30.56 -23.52
N ILE A 198 3.76 -31.55 -22.64
CA ILE A 198 2.45 -31.86 -22.03
C ILE A 198 1.95 -30.70 -21.19
N ILE A 199 2.81 -30.15 -20.33
CA ILE A 199 2.46 -29.01 -19.46
C ILE A 199 2.16 -27.78 -20.30
N ARG A 200 2.97 -27.49 -21.32
CA ARG A 200 2.75 -26.39 -22.25
C ARG A 200 1.41 -26.50 -22.99
N LYS A 201 1.05 -27.70 -23.47
CA LYS A 201 -0.24 -27.92 -24.13
C LYS A 201 -1.41 -27.62 -23.18
N ARG A 202 -1.29 -28.04 -21.91
CA ARG A 202 -2.27 -27.74 -20.85
C ARG A 202 -2.32 -26.24 -20.50
N ALA A 203 -1.17 -25.59 -20.43
CA ALA A 203 -1.06 -24.15 -20.16
C ALA A 203 -1.74 -23.30 -21.25
N ARG A 204 -1.75 -23.79 -22.49
CA ARG A 204 -2.46 -23.19 -23.64
C ARG A 204 -3.95 -23.51 -23.68
N GLY A 205 -4.51 -24.13 -22.64
CA GLY A 205 -5.94 -24.37 -22.48
C GLY A 205 -6.45 -25.74 -22.97
N ALA A 206 -5.59 -26.62 -23.50
CA ALA A 206 -6.04 -27.92 -23.97
C ALA A 206 -6.62 -28.78 -22.83
N THR A 207 -7.67 -29.53 -23.12
CA THR A 207 -8.33 -30.40 -22.13
C THR A 207 -7.46 -31.61 -21.78
N LEU A 208 -7.85 -32.35 -20.72
CA LEU A 208 -7.16 -33.60 -20.36
C LEU A 208 -7.29 -34.63 -21.48
N GLU A 209 -8.45 -34.67 -22.14
CA GLU A 209 -8.77 -35.58 -23.24
C GLU A 209 -7.98 -35.28 -24.51
N GLU A 210 -7.90 -34.00 -24.90
CA GLU A 210 -7.09 -33.57 -26.04
C GLU A 210 -5.60 -33.88 -25.80
N THR A 211 -5.14 -33.67 -24.57
CA THR A 211 -3.74 -33.90 -24.19
C THR A 211 -3.44 -35.40 -24.12
N SER A 212 -4.32 -36.20 -23.51
CA SER A 212 -4.15 -37.64 -23.37
C SER A 212 -4.13 -38.34 -24.72
N THR A 213 -5.05 -37.96 -25.62
CA THR A 213 -5.14 -38.49 -26.97
C THR A 213 -3.88 -38.16 -27.78
N HIS A 214 -3.46 -36.89 -27.76
CA HIS A 214 -2.29 -36.43 -28.51
C HIS A 214 -0.99 -37.14 -28.09
N TYR A 215 -0.81 -37.42 -26.80
CA TYR A 215 0.41 -38.02 -26.28
C TYR A 215 0.28 -39.53 -26.01
N GLY A 216 -0.83 -40.19 -26.34
CA GLY A 216 -1.06 -41.61 -26.07
C GLY A 216 -0.96 -41.96 -24.58
N LEU A 217 -1.53 -41.12 -23.71
CA LEU A 217 -1.55 -41.30 -22.26
C LEU A 217 -3.00 -41.49 -21.78
N THR A 218 -3.16 -41.95 -20.54
CA THR A 218 -4.46 -41.87 -19.85
C THR A 218 -4.66 -40.47 -19.26
N HIS A 219 -5.93 -40.08 -18.99
CA HIS A 219 -6.23 -38.82 -18.29
C HIS A 219 -5.45 -38.71 -16.96
N GLU A 220 -5.36 -39.82 -16.23
CA GLU A 220 -4.66 -39.87 -14.95
C GLU A 220 -3.14 -39.75 -15.11
N GLY A 221 -2.57 -40.29 -16.19
CA GLY A 221 -1.16 -40.09 -16.54
C GLY A 221 -0.83 -38.60 -16.76
N VAL A 222 -1.66 -37.88 -17.51
CA VAL A 222 -1.52 -36.43 -17.72
C VAL A 222 -1.62 -35.67 -16.39
N ARG A 223 -2.61 -35.99 -15.55
CA ARG A 223 -2.76 -35.39 -14.21
C ARG A 223 -1.54 -35.62 -13.32
N MET A 224 -1.01 -36.83 -13.30
CA MET A 224 0.13 -37.19 -12.47
C MET A 224 1.40 -36.42 -12.90
N ILE A 225 1.63 -36.27 -14.21
CA ILE A 225 2.73 -35.45 -14.75
C ILE A 225 2.57 -34.00 -14.30
N GLY A 226 1.38 -33.42 -14.50
CA GLY A 226 1.06 -32.05 -14.08
C GLY A 226 1.28 -31.84 -12.58
N LYS A 227 0.74 -32.72 -11.73
CA LYS A 227 0.89 -32.65 -10.27
C LYS A 227 2.37 -32.73 -9.85
N LYS A 228 3.14 -33.64 -10.42
CA LYS A 228 4.58 -33.78 -10.12
C LYS A 228 5.38 -32.53 -10.50
N PHE A 229 5.04 -31.89 -11.62
CA PHE A 229 5.67 -30.63 -12.00
C PHE A 229 5.24 -29.50 -11.07
N GLN A 230 3.94 -29.37 -10.80
CA GLN A 230 3.41 -28.36 -9.89
C GLN A 230 4.11 -28.42 -8.52
N THR A 231 4.30 -29.62 -7.93
CA THR A 231 5.04 -29.75 -6.66
C THR A 231 6.48 -29.22 -6.74
N ARG A 232 7.16 -29.36 -7.88
CA ARG A 232 8.50 -28.76 -8.08
C ARG A 232 8.43 -27.26 -8.25
N PHE A 233 7.42 -26.79 -9.00
CA PHE A 233 7.14 -25.38 -9.18
C PHE A 233 6.82 -24.68 -7.85
N ASP A 234 6.00 -25.30 -6.99
CA ASP A 234 5.66 -24.75 -5.67
C ASP A 234 6.91 -24.56 -4.81
N ARG A 235 7.83 -25.54 -4.81
CA ARG A 235 9.13 -25.43 -4.12
C ARG A 235 9.98 -24.31 -4.71
N TYR A 236 9.97 -24.17 -6.03
CA TYR A 236 10.67 -23.10 -6.74
C TYR A 236 10.10 -21.72 -6.36
N ILE A 237 8.77 -21.59 -6.28
CA ILE A 237 8.09 -20.37 -5.81
C ILE A 237 8.52 -20.01 -4.38
N SER A 238 8.51 -20.96 -3.45
CA SER A 238 8.86 -20.70 -2.04
C SER A 238 10.35 -20.40 -1.84
N ARG A 239 11.25 -20.99 -2.64
CA ARG A 239 12.70 -20.83 -2.47
C ARG A 239 13.26 -19.64 -3.23
N ILE A 240 12.86 -19.44 -4.48
CA ILE A 240 13.42 -18.42 -5.38
C ILE A 240 12.56 -17.16 -5.42
N MET A 241 11.27 -17.27 -5.07
CA MET A 241 10.32 -16.15 -5.11
C MET A 241 10.33 -15.38 -6.45
N PRO A 242 10.23 -16.10 -7.58
CA PRO A 242 10.42 -15.53 -8.91
C PRO A 242 9.38 -14.47 -9.27
N HIS A 243 8.20 -14.51 -8.65
CA HIS A 243 7.17 -13.50 -8.83
C HIS A 243 7.63 -12.12 -8.34
N TYR A 244 8.38 -12.04 -7.23
CA TYR A 244 8.98 -10.80 -6.76
C TYR A 244 10.16 -10.36 -7.63
N ILE A 245 11.00 -11.28 -8.09
CA ILE A 245 12.10 -10.97 -9.00
C ILE A 245 11.54 -10.39 -10.31
N LEU A 246 10.60 -11.08 -10.97
CA LEU A 246 9.98 -10.58 -12.20
C LEU A 246 9.29 -9.24 -11.97
N TYR A 247 8.60 -9.09 -10.84
CA TYR A 247 7.97 -7.84 -10.47
C TYR A 247 8.98 -6.71 -10.27
N ALA A 248 10.17 -6.96 -9.74
CA ALA A 248 11.22 -5.96 -9.61
C ALA A 248 11.54 -5.28 -10.95
N PHE A 249 11.53 -6.05 -12.04
CA PHE A 249 11.80 -5.55 -13.38
C PHE A 249 10.57 -5.02 -14.09
N SER A 250 9.35 -5.33 -13.62
CA SER A 250 8.08 -4.94 -14.26
C SER A 250 7.98 -3.42 -14.46
N LYS A 251 7.39 -3.01 -15.59
CA LYS A 251 7.04 -1.61 -15.86
C LYS A 251 5.93 -1.11 -14.94
N ASN A 252 5.05 -2.01 -14.51
CA ASN A 252 3.89 -1.71 -13.68
C ASN A 252 4.26 -1.69 -12.19
N THR A 253 3.85 -0.64 -11.49
CA THR A 253 4.20 -0.43 -10.07
C THR A 253 3.29 -1.10 -9.07
N CYS A 254 2.22 -1.74 -9.53
CA CYS A 254 1.20 -2.40 -8.70
C CYS A 254 1.09 -3.91 -8.88
N TYR A 255 1.44 -4.40 -10.07
CA TYR A 255 1.20 -5.77 -10.47
C TYR A 255 2.22 -6.22 -11.51
N LEU A 256 2.27 -7.53 -11.75
CA LEU A 256 3.08 -8.17 -12.76
C LEU A 256 2.17 -8.58 -13.93
N SER A 257 2.23 -7.87 -15.04
CA SER A 257 1.40 -8.15 -16.23
C SER A 257 1.86 -9.40 -16.96
N ILE A 258 0.98 -10.01 -17.77
CA ILE A 258 1.39 -11.10 -18.67
C ILE A 258 2.42 -10.60 -19.69
N GLU A 259 2.31 -9.37 -20.17
CA GLU A 259 3.26 -8.75 -21.07
C GLU A 259 4.66 -8.70 -20.44
N ASP A 260 4.75 -8.31 -19.16
CA ASP A 260 5.99 -8.29 -18.40
C ASP A 260 6.61 -9.71 -18.25
N ILE A 261 5.77 -10.73 -18.07
CA ILE A 261 6.20 -12.14 -18.00
C ILE A 261 6.67 -12.64 -19.37
N ASN A 262 5.99 -12.26 -20.45
CA ASN A 262 6.32 -12.64 -21.81
C ASN A 262 7.67 -12.05 -22.25
N GLU A 263 7.90 -10.76 -21.96
CA GLU A 263 9.15 -10.08 -22.27
C GLU A 263 10.37 -10.76 -21.62
N ARG A 264 10.20 -11.35 -20.43
CA ARG A 264 11.33 -11.88 -19.61
C ARG A 264 11.50 -13.38 -19.68
N LEU A 265 10.41 -14.15 -19.74
CA LEU A 265 10.46 -15.62 -19.74
C LEU A 265 10.29 -16.25 -21.13
N SER A 266 9.94 -15.46 -22.16
CA SER A 266 9.84 -15.93 -23.55
C SER A 266 9.03 -17.24 -23.71
N ASP A 267 9.69 -18.36 -24.02
CA ASP A 267 9.01 -19.63 -24.30
C ASP A 267 8.42 -20.31 -23.06
N LEU A 268 8.80 -19.86 -21.86
CA LEU A 268 8.32 -20.42 -20.58
C LEU A 268 7.16 -19.65 -19.96
N SER A 269 6.78 -18.51 -20.53
CA SER A 269 5.78 -17.60 -19.96
C SER A 269 4.40 -18.25 -19.81
N ASP A 270 3.97 -19.05 -20.77
CA ASP A 270 2.69 -19.77 -20.72
C ASP A 270 2.66 -20.77 -19.56
N ILE A 271 3.71 -21.59 -19.42
CA ILE A 271 3.86 -22.56 -18.33
C ILE A 271 3.95 -21.85 -16.97
N PHE A 272 4.77 -20.80 -16.87
CA PHE A 272 4.93 -20.06 -15.61
C PHE A 272 3.61 -19.46 -15.14
N THR A 273 2.91 -18.74 -16.03
CA THR A 273 1.61 -18.15 -15.72
C THR A 273 0.58 -19.21 -15.33
N TYR A 274 0.51 -20.31 -16.08
CA TYR A 274 -0.40 -21.42 -15.77
C TYR A 274 -0.13 -22.00 -14.38
N CYS A 275 1.13 -22.30 -14.06
CA CYS A 275 1.50 -22.89 -12.78
C CYS A 275 1.37 -21.92 -11.61
N LEU A 276 1.59 -20.62 -11.83
CA LEU A 276 1.39 -19.61 -10.79
C LEU A 276 -0.10 -19.40 -10.50
N LYS A 277 -0.98 -19.44 -11.50
CA LYS A 277 -2.46 -19.43 -11.29
C LYS A 277 -2.95 -20.62 -10.46
N LEU A 278 -2.30 -21.78 -10.58
CA LEU A 278 -2.65 -22.98 -9.82
C LEU A 278 -2.02 -23.01 -8.42
N ASN A 279 -1.03 -22.17 -8.16
CA ASN A 279 -0.32 -22.12 -6.90
C ASN A 279 -1.11 -21.28 -5.88
N ASN A 280 -1.17 -21.74 -4.63
CA ASN A 280 -1.79 -21.00 -3.52
C ASN A 280 -0.79 -20.01 -2.88
N CYS A 281 -0.12 -19.18 -3.69
CA CYS A 281 0.82 -18.18 -3.20
C CYS A 281 0.03 -17.02 -2.61
N SER A 282 0.18 -16.74 -1.32
CA SER A 282 -0.44 -15.57 -0.68
C SER A 282 0.18 -14.23 -1.10
N ALA A 283 1.28 -14.25 -1.86
CA ALA A 283 1.99 -13.05 -2.32
C ALA A 283 1.78 -12.77 -3.81
N ALA A 284 0.98 -13.57 -4.51
CA ALA A 284 0.71 -13.42 -5.94
C ALA A 284 -0.73 -13.81 -6.27
N HIS A 285 -1.59 -12.82 -6.50
CA HIS A 285 -3.01 -13.01 -6.77
C HIS A 285 -3.35 -12.69 -8.22
N TRP A 286 -4.00 -13.61 -8.92
CA TRP A 286 -4.40 -13.40 -10.30
C TRP A 286 -5.58 -12.41 -10.40
N SER A 287 -5.48 -11.43 -11.31
CA SER A 287 -6.58 -10.54 -11.71
C SER A 287 -6.83 -10.69 -13.21
N ASP A 288 -8.04 -11.13 -13.57
CA ASP A 288 -8.47 -11.21 -14.97
C ASP A 288 -8.55 -9.80 -15.60
N GLN A 289 -8.94 -8.80 -14.82
CA GLN A 289 -9.14 -7.43 -15.30
C GLN A 289 -7.83 -6.72 -15.65
N LEU A 290 -6.77 -6.97 -14.87
CA LEU A 290 -5.43 -6.44 -15.14
C LEU A 290 -4.60 -7.35 -16.06
N ASN A 291 -5.12 -8.54 -16.36
CA ASN A 291 -4.40 -9.59 -17.09
C ASN A 291 -3.01 -9.85 -16.47
N GLY A 292 -2.95 -10.03 -15.15
CA GLY A 292 -1.70 -10.10 -14.42
C GLY A 292 -1.85 -10.56 -12.97
N PHE A 293 -0.73 -10.59 -12.26
CA PHE A 293 -0.65 -10.95 -10.85
C PHE A 293 -0.41 -9.73 -9.97
N ILE A 294 -1.29 -9.49 -9.01
CA ILE A 294 -1.08 -8.52 -7.93
C ILE A 294 -0.07 -9.14 -6.97
N ILE A 295 1.06 -8.46 -6.78
CA ILE A 295 2.19 -8.96 -5.99
C ILE A 295 2.23 -8.24 -4.64
N GLY A 296 2.46 -8.99 -3.56
CA GLY A 296 2.50 -8.46 -2.19
C GLY A 296 1.23 -8.80 -1.39
N ASP A 297 0.84 -7.91 -0.48
CA ASP A 297 -0.28 -8.13 0.45
C ASP A 297 -1.67 -7.90 -0.17
N GLY A 298 -1.74 -7.31 -1.36
CA GLY A 298 -2.98 -7.10 -2.10
C GLY A 298 -3.97 -6.12 -1.45
N LYS A 299 -3.61 -5.43 -0.35
CA LYS A 299 -4.55 -4.60 0.42
C LYS A 299 -5.20 -3.49 -0.41
N TRP A 300 -4.43 -2.84 -1.27
CA TRP A 300 -4.95 -1.79 -2.15
C TRP A 300 -6.04 -2.32 -3.08
N TYR A 301 -5.92 -3.57 -3.53
CA TYR A 301 -6.88 -4.21 -4.41
C TYR A 301 -8.15 -4.62 -3.66
N GLU A 302 -8.02 -5.10 -2.43
CA GLU A 302 -9.15 -5.38 -1.54
C GLU A 302 -9.94 -4.10 -1.23
N GLN A 303 -9.26 -3.00 -0.90
CA GLN A 303 -9.87 -1.68 -0.69
C GLN A 303 -10.65 -1.22 -1.92
N LEU A 304 -10.07 -1.38 -3.11
CA LEU A 304 -10.73 -1.05 -4.37
C LEU A 304 -11.98 -1.91 -4.60
N ILE A 305 -11.90 -3.23 -4.34
CA ILE A 305 -13.06 -4.13 -4.45
C ILE A 305 -14.18 -3.69 -3.50
N ASP A 306 -13.85 -3.30 -2.27
CA ASP A 306 -14.82 -2.83 -1.29
C ASP A 306 -15.44 -1.49 -1.71
N TYR A 307 -14.64 -0.54 -2.20
CA TYR A 307 -15.12 0.72 -2.75
C TYR A 307 -16.10 0.48 -3.92
N LYS A 308 -15.77 -0.44 -4.83
CA LYS A 308 -16.62 -0.83 -5.96
C LYS A 308 -18.01 -1.34 -5.54
N LYS A 309 -18.16 -1.91 -4.34
CA LYS A 309 -19.48 -2.36 -3.85
C LYS A 309 -20.42 -1.18 -3.61
N GLY A 310 -19.88 -0.02 -3.23
CA GLY A 310 -20.64 1.22 -2.98
C GLY A 310 -20.97 2.04 -4.23
N LEU A 311 -20.38 1.71 -5.39
CA LEU A 311 -20.60 2.46 -6.62
C LEU A 311 -22.05 2.31 -7.14
N PRO A 312 -22.65 3.41 -7.66
CA PRO A 312 -24.01 3.40 -8.17
C PRO A 312 -24.16 2.50 -9.41
N GLU A 313 -25.38 2.01 -9.64
CA GLU A 313 -25.67 1.13 -10.79
C GLU A 313 -25.56 1.83 -12.16
N ILE A 314 -25.63 3.16 -12.16
CA ILE A 314 -25.53 4.04 -13.33
C ILE A 314 -24.44 5.06 -13.02
N LEU A 315 -23.43 5.13 -13.88
CA LEU A 315 -22.36 6.12 -13.82
C LEU A 315 -22.46 7.01 -15.07
N ASP A 316 -22.36 8.33 -14.88
CA ASP A 316 -22.29 9.26 -16.02
C ASP A 316 -20.90 9.17 -16.66
N CYS A 317 -20.84 9.17 -17.99
CA CYS A 317 -19.57 9.20 -18.69
C CYS A 317 -18.81 10.51 -18.44
N GLU A 318 -19.54 11.62 -18.28
CA GLU A 318 -18.93 12.96 -18.09
C GLU A 318 -18.23 13.10 -16.73
N SER A 319 -18.69 12.39 -15.70
CA SER A 319 -18.13 12.45 -14.34
C SER A 319 -17.26 11.24 -13.99
N LEU A 320 -17.02 10.33 -14.95
CA LEU A 320 -16.28 9.11 -14.66
C LEU A 320 -14.83 9.42 -14.27
N ASP A 321 -14.18 10.30 -15.03
CA ASP A 321 -12.77 10.60 -14.81
C ASP A 321 -12.53 11.24 -13.44
N ASP A 322 -13.36 12.21 -13.06
CA ASP A 322 -13.34 12.83 -11.74
C ASP A 322 -13.53 11.77 -10.63
N LEU A 323 -14.48 10.85 -10.80
CA LEU A 323 -14.73 9.77 -9.84
C LEU A 323 -13.51 8.84 -9.69
N ILE A 324 -12.83 8.51 -10.80
CA ILE A 324 -11.64 7.65 -10.76
C ILE A 324 -10.48 8.39 -10.09
N THR A 325 -10.28 9.67 -10.41
CA THR A 325 -9.25 10.50 -9.77
C THR A 325 -9.49 10.62 -8.27
N ASP A 326 -10.71 10.99 -7.87
CA ASP A 326 -11.09 11.07 -6.45
C ASP A 326 -10.89 9.73 -5.73
N MET A 327 -11.21 8.61 -6.38
CA MET A 327 -11.02 7.29 -5.81
C MET A 327 -9.54 6.97 -5.58
N ILE A 328 -8.67 7.24 -6.57
CA ILE A 328 -7.23 7.00 -6.46
C ILE A 328 -6.63 7.83 -5.33
N ASP A 329 -6.99 9.11 -5.26
CA ASP A 329 -6.44 10.05 -4.28
C ASP A 329 -6.95 9.75 -2.86
N ASN A 330 -8.26 9.53 -2.67
CA ASN A 330 -8.84 9.27 -1.36
C ASN A 330 -8.37 7.94 -0.75
N LEU A 331 -8.08 6.95 -1.59
CA LEU A 331 -7.61 5.63 -1.14
C LEU A 331 -6.08 5.49 -1.23
N ALA A 332 -5.37 6.51 -1.70
CA ALA A 332 -3.93 6.49 -1.95
C ALA A 332 -3.48 5.25 -2.74
N LEU A 333 -4.22 4.90 -3.80
CA LEU A 333 -3.97 3.67 -4.55
C LEU A 333 -2.67 3.79 -5.38
N PRO A 334 -1.77 2.80 -5.34
CA PRO A 334 -0.52 2.85 -6.09
C PRO A 334 -0.67 2.58 -7.61
N ILE A 335 -1.88 2.73 -8.16
CA ILE A 335 -2.28 2.32 -9.51
C ILE A 335 -2.37 3.51 -10.46
N VAL A 336 -2.10 3.28 -11.75
CA VAL A 336 -2.30 4.29 -12.79
C VAL A 336 -3.77 4.43 -13.16
N PHE A 337 -4.15 5.62 -13.64
CA PHE A 337 -5.52 5.99 -13.97
C PHE A 337 -6.21 4.98 -14.91
N ASP A 338 -5.57 4.61 -16.03
CA ASP A 338 -6.17 3.71 -17.02
C ASP A 338 -6.50 2.32 -16.46
N ASP A 339 -5.63 1.79 -15.60
CA ASP A 339 -5.84 0.49 -14.96
C ASP A 339 -6.93 0.57 -13.89
N ALA A 340 -6.99 1.68 -13.13
CA ALA A 340 -8.07 1.94 -12.19
C ALA A 340 -9.43 2.03 -12.91
N GLN A 341 -9.48 2.75 -14.02
CA GLN A 341 -10.67 2.86 -14.86
C GLN A 341 -11.09 1.48 -15.39
N ARG A 342 -10.15 0.67 -15.90
CA ARG A 342 -10.42 -0.71 -16.34
C ARG A 342 -10.98 -1.58 -15.22
N LEU A 343 -10.43 -1.48 -14.02
CA LEU A 343 -10.90 -2.22 -12.85
C LEU A 343 -12.31 -1.83 -12.43
N VAL A 344 -12.62 -0.53 -12.39
CA VAL A 344 -13.95 -0.03 -12.03
C VAL A 344 -14.98 -0.46 -13.07
N LEU A 345 -14.68 -0.28 -14.36
CA LEU A 345 -15.60 -0.57 -15.46
C LEU A 345 -15.80 -2.05 -15.76
N ALA A 346 -15.02 -2.96 -15.16
CA ALA A 346 -15.15 -4.41 -15.39
C ALA A 346 -16.57 -4.98 -15.16
N ASP A 347 -17.35 -4.34 -14.27
CA ASP A 347 -18.72 -4.73 -13.92
C ASP A 347 -19.80 -3.89 -14.63
N TYR A 348 -19.36 -2.98 -15.52
CA TYR A 348 -20.20 -2.06 -16.25
C TYR A 348 -20.12 -2.33 -17.76
N HIS A 349 -21.11 -1.83 -18.48
CA HIS A 349 -21.08 -1.74 -19.94
C HIS A 349 -21.55 -0.35 -20.35
N LEU A 350 -20.97 0.18 -21.41
CA LEU A 350 -21.37 1.46 -21.97
C LEU A 350 -22.74 1.31 -22.66
N SER A 351 -23.68 2.21 -22.31
CA SER A 351 -25.02 2.26 -22.91
C SER A 351 -25.41 3.72 -23.12
N GLY A 352 -25.36 4.19 -24.38
CA GLY A 352 -25.61 5.60 -24.68
C GLY A 352 -24.54 6.50 -24.07
N LYS A 353 -24.93 7.32 -23.09
CA LYS A 353 -24.08 8.29 -22.39
C LYS A 353 -23.72 7.89 -20.96
N VAL A 354 -24.03 6.65 -20.56
CA VAL A 354 -23.81 6.18 -19.20
C VAL A 354 -23.19 4.78 -19.19
N PHE A 355 -22.48 4.47 -18.12
CA PHE A 355 -22.04 3.12 -17.80
C PHE A 355 -23.08 2.44 -16.90
N LEU A 356 -23.55 1.28 -17.33
CA LEU A 356 -24.58 0.50 -16.64
C LEU A 356 -23.98 -0.76 -16.03
N LYS A 357 -24.26 -1.00 -14.75
CA LYS A 357 -23.91 -2.27 -14.10
C LYS A 357 -24.64 -3.42 -14.79
N LYS A 358 -23.96 -4.54 -15.03
CA LYS A 358 -24.45 -5.68 -15.85
C LYS A 358 -25.87 -6.23 -15.52
N LYS A 359 -26.45 -5.92 -14.35
CA LYS A 359 -27.74 -6.42 -13.86
C LYS A 359 -28.87 -5.38 -13.80
N ILE A 360 -28.72 -4.21 -14.41
CA ILE A 360 -29.75 -3.17 -14.31
C ILE A 360 -31.05 -3.58 -15.03
N ASN A 361 -32.20 -3.40 -14.37
CA ASN A 361 -33.50 -3.69 -14.94
C ASN A 361 -34.15 -2.43 -15.55
N LEU A 362 -35.14 -2.63 -16.41
CA LEU A 362 -35.84 -1.56 -17.12
C LEU A 362 -36.53 -0.57 -16.17
N SER A 363 -37.06 -1.04 -15.04
CA SER A 363 -37.70 -0.18 -14.03
C SER A 363 -36.72 0.81 -13.43
N ARG A 364 -35.47 0.41 -13.19
CA ARG A 364 -34.43 1.31 -12.68
C ARG A 364 -34.04 2.37 -13.70
N MET A 365 -33.97 1.99 -14.98
CA MET A 365 -33.75 2.95 -16.08
C MET A 365 -34.88 3.98 -16.13
N TYR A 366 -36.13 3.53 -16.01
CA TYR A 366 -37.29 4.41 -15.96
C TYR A 366 -37.23 5.36 -14.78
N TYR A 367 -36.88 4.85 -13.60
CA TYR A 367 -36.69 5.66 -12.40
C TYR A 367 -35.66 6.78 -12.64
N ALA A 368 -34.49 6.45 -13.20
CA ALA A 368 -33.44 7.43 -13.49
C ALA A 368 -33.89 8.50 -14.50
N VAL A 369 -34.66 8.13 -15.53
CA VAL A 369 -35.25 9.10 -16.47
C VAL A 369 -36.24 10.03 -15.77
N LEU A 370 -37.10 9.47 -14.91
CA LEU A 370 -38.08 10.25 -14.13
C LEU A 370 -37.38 11.23 -13.19
N GLU A 371 -36.34 10.78 -12.50
CA GLU A 371 -35.57 11.59 -11.56
C GLU A 371 -34.87 12.76 -12.26
N LYS A 372 -34.27 12.51 -13.43
CA LYS A 372 -33.52 13.54 -14.18
C LYS A 372 -34.41 14.53 -14.93
N TYR A 373 -35.48 14.07 -15.57
CA TYR A 373 -36.27 14.89 -16.50
C TYR A 373 -37.69 15.21 -16.06
N TYR A 374 -38.20 14.56 -15.01
CA TYR A 374 -39.56 14.72 -14.51
C TYR A 374 -39.63 15.01 -13.00
N PRO A 375 -38.88 16.00 -12.48
CA PRO A 375 -38.91 16.32 -11.06
C PRO A 375 -40.31 16.74 -10.58
N ASP A 376 -41.11 17.39 -11.44
CA ASP A 376 -42.49 17.80 -11.14
C ASP A 376 -43.54 16.72 -11.49
N GLY A 377 -43.09 15.55 -11.93
CA GLY A 377 -43.92 14.43 -12.35
C GLY A 377 -44.23 14.37 -13.85
N ILE A 378 -44.67 13.20 -14.29
CA ILE A 378 -44.99 12.83 -15.66
C ILE A 378 -46.50 12.63 -15.83
N LYS A 379 -47.04 13.05 -16.98
CA LYS A 379 -48.43 12.79 -17.35
C LYS A 379 -48.54 11.45 -18.05
N LEU A 380 -49.31 10.52 -17.47
CA LEU A 380 -49.51 9.18 -18.04
C LEU A 380 -50.70 9.13 -18.99
N TYR A 381 -50.72 8.13 -19.87
CA TYR A 381 -51.74 7.94 -20.92
C TYR A 381 -51.81 9.10 -21.93
N ASP A 382 -50.74 9.87 -22.03
CA ASP A 382 -50.56 10.96 -22.99
C ASP A 382 -49.54 10.53 -24.05
N ASN A 383 -49.98 10.46 -25.31
CA ASN A 383 -49.12 9.95 -26.38
C ASN A 383 -47.90 10.83 -26.64
N TYR A 384 -48.04 12.15 -26.47
CA TYR A 384 -46.93 13.07 -26.66
C TYR A 384 -45.91 12.89 -25.53
N GLU A 385 -46.38 12.77 -24.29
CA GLU A 385 -45.52 12.53 -23.14
C GLU A 385 -44.81 11.17 -23.22
N ALA A 386 -45.51 10.13 -23.68
CA ALA A 386 -44.92 8.81 -23.89
C ALA A 386 -43.80 8.83 -24.95
N ILE A 387 -43.96 9.59 -26.04
CA ILE A 387 -42.91 9.76 -27.06
C ILE A 387 -41.72 10.52 -26.46
N ARG A 388 -41.98 11.59 -25.71
CA ARG A 388 -40.95 12.38 -25.05
C ARG A 388 -40.14 11.54 -24.06
N PHE A 389 -40.80 10.74 -23.23
CA PHE A 389 -40.17 9.81 -22.31
C PHE A 389 -39.27 8.80 -23.03
N ARG A 390 -39.75 8.19 -24.12
CA ARG A 390 -38.93 7.28 -24.95
C ARG A 390 -37.67 7.96 -25.49
N ASN A 391 -37.78 9.23 -25.92
CA ASN A 391 -36.65 9.99 -26.42
C ASN A 391 -35.63 10.28 -25.31
N TYR A 392 -36.08 10.56 -24.08
CA TYR A 392 -35.18 10.71 -22.94
C TYR A 392 -34.49 9.39 -22.55
N VAL A 393 -35.21 8.27 -22.57
CA VAL A 393 -34.59 6.95 -22.37
C VAL A 393 -33.52 6.69 -23.42
N ARG A 394 -33.83 6.92 -24.70
CA ARG A 394 -32.85 6.74 -25.79
C ARG A 394 -31.67 7.70 -25.68
N GLY A 395 -31.92 8.95 -25.28
CA GLY A 395 -30.88 9.96 -25.12
C GLY A 395 -29.88 9.63 -24.01
N LEU A 396 -30.35 9.02 -22.91
CA LEU A 396 -29.50 8.58 -21.79
C LEU A 396 -28.81 7.25 -22.08
N PHE A 397 -29.60 6.23 -22.44
CA PHE A 397 -29.18 4.84 -22.43
C PHE A 397 -28.91 4.27 -23.82
N GLY A 398 -29.13 5.03 -24.90
CA GLY A 398 -28.95 4.56 -26.27
C GLY A 398 -30.09 3.66 -26.75
N ASP A 399 -29.76 2.67 -27.58
CA ASP A 399 -30.76 1.80 -28.22
C ASP A 399 -31.21 0.67 -27.29
N VAL A 400 -32.13 1.00 -26.39
CA VAL A 400 -32.70 0.09 -25.41
C VAL A 400 -34.05 -0.41 -25.90
N TYR A 401 -34.30 -1.71 -25.80
CA TYR A 401 -35.59 -2.28 -26.16
C TYR A 401 -36.69 -1.80 -25.21
N LEU A 402 -37.59 -0.97 -25.75
CA LEU A 402 -38.78 -0.49 -25.08
C LEU A 402 -40.04 -1.16 -25.62
N PRO A 403 -41.05 -1.45 -24.77
CA PRO A 403 -42.34 -1.93 -25.25
C PRO A 403 -42.91 -1.01 -26.33
N LYS A 404 -43.40 -1.57 -27.44
CA LYS A 404 -44.03 -0.77 -28.51
C LYS A 404 -45.34 -0.10 -28.05
N ASN A 405 -46.06 -0.75 -27.13
CA ASN A 405 -47.31 -0.24 -26.58
C ASN A 405 -47.03 0.78 -25.47
N ASN A 406 -47.53 2.02 -25.62
CA ASN A 406 -47.44 3.07 -24.60
C ASN A 406 -48.06 2.64 -23.27
N ARG A 407 -49.16 1.88 -23.31
CA ARG A 407 -49.84 1.40 -22.10
C ARG A 407 -48.97 0.48 -21.26
N ALA A 408 -48.06 -0.28 -21.87
CA ALA A 408 -47.12 -1.12 -21.12
C ALA A 408 -46.07 -0.27 -20.38
N ILE A 409 -45.69 0.89 -20.92
CA ILE A 409 -44.81 1.85 -20.24
C ILE A 409 -45.59 2.54 -19.12
N ASP A 410 -46.80 3.02 -19.39
CA ASP A 410 -47.66 3.69 -18.40
C ASP A 410 -47.89 2.84 -17.16
N VAL A 411 -48.14 1.53 -17.32
CA VAL A 411 -48.31 0.60 -16.19
C VAL A 411 -47.04 0.55 -15.33
N ARG A 412 -45.86 0.38 -15.94
CA ARG A 412 -44.59 0.34 -15.21
C ARG A 412 -44.28 1.66 -14.51
N LEU A 413 -44.57 2.80 -15.16
CA LEU A 413 -44.40 4.11 -14.55
C LEU A 413 -45.38 4.32 -13.40
N THR A 414 -46.61 3.79 -13.49
CA THR A 414 -47.60 3.84 -12.42
C THR A 414 -47.10 3.14 -11.16
N ASP A 415 -46.43 1.99 -11.30
CA ASP A 415 -45.85 1.23 -10.18
C ASP A 415 -44.71 1.98 -9.48
N LEU A 416 -43.98 2.83 -10.21
CA LEU A 416 -42.82 3.58 -9.70
C LEU A 416 -43.19 4.96 -9.11
N THR A 417 -44.39 5.45 -9.39
CA THR A 417 -44.77 6.85 -9.13
C THR A 417 -46.05 6.95 -8.33
N ILE A 418 -46.32 8.11 -7.76
CA ILE A 418 -47.50 8.43 -6.95
C ILE A 418 -48.33 9.49 -7.67
N LEU A 419 -49.65 9.39 -7.58
CA LEU A 419 -50.56 10.39 -8.17
C LEU A 419 -50.32 11.76 -7.54
N CYS A 420 -50.03 12.78 -8.34
CA CYS A 420 -49.81 14.15 -7.88
C CYS A 420 -50.75 15.18 -8.53
N ASP A 421 -51.37 14.86 -9.66
CA ASP A 421 -52.39 15.69 -10.30
C ASP A 421 -53.27 14.84 -11.23
N ARG A 422 -54.22 15.45 -11.93
CA ARG A 422 -55.09 14.79 -12.91
C ARG A 422 -54.27 14.12 -14.02
N GLY A 423 -54.08 12.81 -13.88
CA GLY A 423 -53.28 12.00 -14.80
C GLY A 423 -51.76 12.23 -14.69
N LYS A 424 -51.30 13.06 -13.74
CA LYS A 424 -49.89 13.32 -13.50
C LYS A 424 -49.41 12.55 -12.28
N ARG A 425 -48.22 11.96 -12.35
CA ARG A 425 -47.61 11.19 -11.27
C ARG A 425 -46.16 11.59 -11.04
N ILE A 426 -45.72 11.62 -9.80
CA ILE A 426 -44.37 12.02 -9.37
C ILE A 426 -43.65 10.85 -8.70
N LEU A 427 -42.33 10.84 -8.71
CA LEU A 427 -41.57 9.88 -7.92
C LEU A 427 -41.79 10.12 -6.42
N PRO A 428 -41.75 9.07 -5.58
CA PRO A 428 -41.85 9.21 -4.13
C PRO A 428 -40.79 10.15 -3.52
N SER A 429 -39.57 10.14 -4.07
CA SER A 429 -38.48 11.04 -3.67
C SER A 429 -38.77 12.52 -3.92
N GLY A 430 -39.73 12.84 -4.80
CA GLY A 430 -40.16 14.21 -5.08
C GLY A 430 -41.21 14.76 -4.10
N ILE A 431 -41.71 13.95 -3.15
CA ILE A 431 -42.73 14.37 -2.19
C ILE A 431 -42.06 15.14 -1.04
N LYS A 432 -42.59 16.33 -0.74
CA LYS A 432 -42.13 17.18 0.36
C LYS A 432 -43.29 17.37 1.32
N ILE A 433 -43.32 16.60 2.41
CA ILE A 433 -44.27 16.75 3.52
C ILE A 433 -43.59 16.27 4.80
N SER A 434 -43.81 16.97 5.91
CA SER A 434 -43.27 16.54 7.21
C SER A 434 -44.07 15.37 7.79
N ILE A 435 -43.40 14.53 8.59
CA ILE A 435 -44.04 13.36 9.23
C ILE A 435 -45.12 13.83 10.23
N GLU A 436 -44.91 14.97 10.88
CA GLU A 436 -45.87 15.54 11.84
C GLU A 436 -47.18 15.94 11.14
N LEU A 437 -47.09 16.61 9.99
CA LEU A 437 -48.26 16.99 9.21
C LEU A 437 -48.97 15.75 8.66
N LEU A 438 -48.22 14.75 8.21
CA LEU A 438 -48.78 13.50 7.73
C LEU A 438 -49.54 12.75 8.84
N ARG A 439 -48.95 12.66 10.05
CA ARG A 439 -49.60 12.08 11.23
C ARG A 439 -50.85 12.86 11.64
N LYS A 440 -50.80 14.19 11.61
CA LYS A 440 -51.97 15.02 11.93
C LYS A 440 -53.14 14.76 10.97
N ILE A 441 -52.86 14.52 9.69
CA ILE A 441 -53.88 14.15 8.70
C ILE A 441 -54.42 12.75 9.00
N HIS A 442 -53.56 11.81 9.39
CA HIS A 442 -53.94 10.47 9.81
C HIS A 442 -54.85 10.46 11.05
N ASP A 443 -54.46 11.17 12.12
CA ASP A 443 -55.27 11.29 13.34
C ASP A 443 -56.65 11.88 13.01
N ALA A 444 -56.69 12.92 12.16
CA ALA A 444 -57.94 13.51 11.72
C ALA A 444 -58.83 12.54 10.94
N ILE A 445 -58.26 11.61 10.14
CA ILE A 445 -59.02 10.54 9.47
C ILE A 445 -59.67 9.62 10.49
N ILE A 446 -58.95 9.24 11.56
CA ILE A 446 -59.48 8.39 12.64
C ILE A 446 -60.60 9.10 13.41
N GLU A 447 -60.48 10.39 13.65
CA GLU A 447 -61.45 11.19 14.41
C GLU A 447 -62.78 11.46 13.68
N PHE A 448 -62.86 11.33 12.36
CA PHE A 448 -64.13 11.60 11.63
C PHE A 448 -65.27 10.69 12.09
N ASP A 449 -66.46 11.21 12.36
CA ASP A 449 -67.59 10.37 12.81
C ASP A 449 -68.09 9.34 11.78
N ARG A 450 -67.66 9.45 10.52
CA ARG A 450 -68.07 8.57 9.41
C ARG A 450 -66.91 7.72 8.90
N ASN A 451 -67.25 6.52 8.42
CA ASN A 451 -66.28 5.56 7.86
C ASN A 451 -65.77 5.92 6.46
N GLU A 452 -66.47 6.77 5.70
CA GLU A 452 -66.08 7.14 4.34
C GLU A 452 -65.86 8.66 4.24
N ILE A 453 -64.65 9.06 3.87
CA ILE A 453 -64.23 10.46 3.86
C ILE A 453 -63.76 10.83 2.46
N MET A 454 -64.24 11.96 1.94
CA MET A 454 -63.87 12.43 0.60
C MET A 454 -62.49 13.12 0.60
N PHE A 455 -61.64 12.84 -0.38
CA PHE A 455 -60.32 13.50 -0.46
C PHE A 455 -60.40 15.02 -0.62
N ILE A 456 -61.47 15.54 -1.24
CA ILE A 456 -61.67 16.98 -1.36
C ILE A 456 -61.87 17.62 0.02
N GLU A 457 -62.55 16.93 0.92
CA GLU A 457 -62.82 17.42 2.27
C GLU A 457 -61.56 17.38 3.14
N LEU A 458 -60.81 16.28 3.08
CA LEU A 458 -59.50 16.19 3.74
C LEU A 458 -58.56 17.29 3.23
N PHE A 459 -58.53 17.51 1.92
CA PHE A 459 -57.71 18.55 1.34
C PHE A 459 -58.12 19.95 1.82
N GLU A 460 -59.41 20.30 1.76
CA GLU A 460 -59.85 21.62 2.22
C GLU A 460 -59.63 21.83 3.73
N ARG A 461 -59.75 20.78 4.56
CA ARG A 461 -59.44 20.85 6.01
C ARG A 461 -57.97 21.20 6.28
N PHE A 462 -57.04 20.67 5.49
CA PHE A 462 -55.59 20.84 5.70
C PHE A 462 -54.92 21.79 4.71
N LYS A 463 -55.70 22.44 3.82
CA LYS A 463 -55.20 23.21 2.68
C LYS A 463 -54.16 24.25 3.04
N VAL A 464 -54.41 25.03 4.10
CA VAL A 464 -53.50 26.10 4.54
C VAL A 464 -52.16 25.52 4.96
N GLU A 465 -52.17 24.44 5.75
CA GLU A 465 -50.95 23.80 6.23
C GLU A 465 -50.19 23.07 5.12
N LEU A 466 -50.93 22.39 4.22
CA LEU A 466 -50.35 21.71 3.06
C LEU A 466 -49.66 22.69 2.12
N LEU A 467 -50.29 23.81 1.78
CA LEU A 467 -49.69 24.80 0.88
C LEU A 467 -48.52 25.55 1.51
N ALA A 468 -48.51 25.72 2.84
CA ALA A 468 -47.42 26.39 3.54
C ALA A 468 -46.19 25.48 3.76
N ASN A 469 -46.41 24.20 4.05
CA ASN A 469 -45.38 23.30 4.57
C ASN A 469 -45.10 22.08 3.69
N SER A 470 -45.69 22.01 2.49
CA SER A 470 -45.54 20.85 1.61
C SER A 470 -45.63 21.24 0.13
N ASN A 471 -45.34 20.30 -0.78
CA ASN A 471 -45.63 20.46 -2.20
C ASN A 471 -47.00 19.89 -2.64
N ILE A 472 -47.86 19.54 -1.68
CA ILE A 472 -49.18 18.95 -1.94
C ILE A 472 -50.18 20.08 -2.23
N THR A 473 -50.39 20.36 -3.52
CA THR A 473 -51.20 21.51 -3.97
C THR A 473 -52.65 21.18 -4.30
N ASN A 474 -53.03 19.90 -4.31
CA ASN A 474 -54.38 19.48 -4.69
C ASN A 474 -54.79 18.14 -4.05
N LYS A 475 -56.09 17.83 -4.12
CA LYS A 475 -56.68 16.60 -3.57
C LYS A 475 -56.14 15.30 -4.17
N TYR A 476 -55.72 15.29 -5.44
CA TYR A 476 -55.16 14.10 -6.09
C TYR A 476 -53.77 13.80 -5.54
N PHE A 477 -52.99 14.84 -5.29
CA PHE A 477 -51.69 14.69 -4.65
C PHE A 477 -51.85 14.17 -3.22
N LEU A 478 -52.76 14.76 -2.44
CA LEU A 478 -53.04 14.27 -1.08
C LEU A 478 -53.47 12.80 -1.10
N GLN A 479 -54.37 12.42 -2.01
CA GLN A 479 -54.76 11.03 -2.22
C GLN A 479 -53.55 10.12 -2.50
N GLY A 480 -52.65 10.53 -3.39
CA GLY A 480 -51.47 9.76 -3.73
C GLY A 480 -50.56 9.55 -2.52
N VAL A 481 -50.28 10.61 -1.77
CA VAL A 481 -49.44 10.56 -0.57
C VAL A 481 -50.05 9.66 0.51
N LEU A 482 -51.36 9.79 0.77
CA LEU A 482 -52.04 8.95 1.76
C LEU A 482 -52.05 7.47 1.36
N LYS A 483 -52.31 7.16 0.09
CA LYS A 483 -52.20 5.79 -0.43
C LYS A 483 -50.81 5.22 -0.20
N GLN A 484 -49.76 5.98 -0.52
CA GLN A 484 -48.40 5.48 -0.36
C GLN A 484 -48.08 5.11 1.10
N ASN A 485 -48.53 5.92 2.05
CA ASN A 485 -48.14 5.79 3.46
C ASN A 485 -49.08 4.91 4.29
N TYR A 486 -50.37 4.84 3.93
CA TYR A 486 -51.40 4.25 4.79
C TYR A 486 -52.27 3.18 4.11
N SER A 487 -51.86 2.62 2.95
CA SER A 487 -52.66 1.58 2.25
C SER A 487 -52.89 0.31 3.05
N ASN A 488 -52.10 0.08 4.11
CA ASN A 488 -52.26 -1.06 5.00
C ASN A 488 -53.31 -0.81 6.10
N GLU A 489 -53.64 0.45 6.36
CA GLU A 489 -54.55 0.87 7.43
C GLU A 489 -55.92 1.29 6.90
N PHE A 490 -55.95 1.94 5.73
CA PHE A 490 -57.17 2.46 5.15
C PHE A 490 -57.43 1.89 3.76
N ASN A 491 -58.71 1.71 3.43
CA ASN A 491 -59.12 1.30 2.09
C ASN A 491 -59.41 2.53 1.22
N PHE A 492 -58.57 2.74 0.21
CA PHE A 492 -58.64 3.92 -0.64
C PHE A 492 -59.30 3.64 -2.00
N THR A 493 -60.40 4.35 -2.27
CA THR A 493 -61.06 4.32 -3.58
C THR A 493 -60.52 5.42 -4.51
N ARG A 494 -61.25 5.71 -5.60
CA ARG A 494 -60.94 6.83 -6.50
C ARG A 494 -61.20 8.18 -5.84
N TYR A 495 -62.20 8.28 -4.97
CA TYR A 495 -62.66 9.56 -4.40
C TYR A 495 -62.64 9.61 -2.88
N THR A 496 -62.56 8.45 -2.22
CA THR A 496 -62.73 8.33 -0.79
C THR A 496 -61.64 7.52 -0.12
N CYS A 497 -61.41 7.82 1.16
CA CYS A 497 -60.65 7.04 2.12
C CYS A 497 -61.65 6.39 3.08
N LYS A 498 -61.54 5.07 3.27
CA LYS A 498 -62.36 4.31 4.21
C LYS A 498 -61.50 3.78 5.35
N LYS A 499 -62.00 3.91 6.57
CA LYS A 499 -61.35 3.37 7.77
C LYS A 499 -61.34 1.85 7.79
#